data_AF-A0AAU0YYL0-F1
#
_entry.id   AF-A0AAU0YYL0-F1
#
_cell.length_a   1.000
_cell.length_b   1.000
_cell.length_c   1.000
_cell.angle_alpha   90.00
_cell.angle_beta   90.00
_cell.angle_gamma   90.00
#
_symmetry.space_group_name_H-M   'P 1'
#
loop_
_entity.id
_entity.type
_entity.pdbx_description
1 polymer ?
#
loop_
_entity_poly.entity_id
_entity_poly.type
_entity_poly.pdbx_seq_one_letter_code
_entity_poly.pdbx_strand_id
1 'polypeptide(L)'
;MSDSLFRSLDLIEPGDLVIYHGSIKSHHGLWLALPCQCRECALADQLGLPAARFALVDPWGERSGPHHARRESITRSAACG
;
A
#
# COMPACT_ATOMS: atom_id res chain seq x y z
N MET A 1 -8.90 -27.93 -0.91
CA MET A 1 -8.45 -27.11 -2.05
C MET A 1 -9.29 -25.85 -2.10
N SER A 2 -9.00 -24.90 -1.21
CA SER A 2 -9.76 -23.65 -1.04
C SER A 2 -8.90 -22.46 -0.58
N ASP A 3 -7.62 -22.67 -0.24
CA ASP A 3 -6.69 -21.62 0.22
C ASP A 3 -6.20 -20.66 -0.87
N SER A 4 -6.34 -21.02 -2.16
CA SER A 4 -5.83 -20.20 -3.27
C SER A 4 -6.70 -18.98 -3.56
N LEU A 5 -8.00 -19.02 -3.20
CA LEU A 5 -8.93 -17.91 -3.43
C LEU A 5 -8.80 -16.80 -2.38
N PHE A 6 -8.40 -17.12 -1.16
CA PHE A 6 -8.19 -16.12 -0.10
C PHE A 6 -6.97 -15.24 -0.34
N ARG A 7 -5.92 -15.74 -1.01
CA ARG A 7 -4.70 -14.94 -1.28
C ARG A 7 -4.89 -13.80 -2.28
N SER A 8 -5.91 -13.86 -3.14
CA SER A 8 -6.16 -12.82 -4.14
C SER A 8 -6.90 -11.62 -3.56
N LEU A 9 -7.73 -11.82 -2.51
CA LEU A 9 -8.49 -10.74 -1.86
C LEU A 9 -7.60 -9.85 -0.98
N ASP A 10 -6.51 -10.41 -0.46
CA ASP A 10 -5.52 -9.66 0.33
C ASP A 10 -4.48 -8.95 -0.55
N LEU A 11 -4.49 -9.16 -1.87
CA LEU A 11 -3.52 -8.54 -2.78
C LEU A 11 -3.90 -7.06 -2.97
N ILE A 12 -3.14 -6.19 -2.31
CA ILE A 12 -3.20 -4.74 -2.55
C ILE A 12 -2.42 -4.47 -3.82
N GLU A 13 -3.12 -4.01 -4.85
CA GLU A 13 -2.54 -3.64 -6.15
C GLU A 13 -2.25 -2.14 -6.21
N PRO A 14 -1.29 -1.72 -7.05
CA PRO A 14 -1.11 -0.32 -7.41
C PRO A 14 -2.41 0.36 -7.82
N GLY A 15 -2.77 1.45 -7.15
CA GLY A 15 -3.99 2.21 -7.39
C GLY A 15 -5.16 1.81 -6.48
N ASP A 16 -5.03 0.75 -5.68
CA ASP A 16 -6.05 0.39 -4.71
C ASP A 16 -6.21 1.49 -3.66
N LEU A 17 -7.47 1.70 -3.27
CA LEU A 17 -7.82 2.52 -2.12
C LEU A 17 -7.59 1.71 -0.84
N VAL A 18 -6.82 2.24 0.09
CA VAL A 18 -6.40 1.56 1.33
C VAL A 18 -6.63 2.42 2.55
N ILE A 19 -6.81 1.77 3.70
CA ILE A 19 -6.77 2.39 5.02
C ILE A 19 -5.38 2.17 5.62
N TYR A 20 -4.68 3.25 5.94
CA TYR A 20 -3.40 3.21 6.66
C TYR A 20 -3.62 3.20 8.17
N HIS A 21 -2.94 2.27 8.83
CA HIS A 21 -2.98 2.07 10.28
C HIS A 21 -1.57 1.82 10.87
N GLY A 22 -0.51 2.25 10.16
CA GLY A 22 0.88 2.07 10.59
C GLY A 22 1.34 2.96 11.75
N SER A 23 2.64 3.13 11.91
CA SER A 23 3.21 3.84 13.07
C SER A 23 2.96 5.36 13.09
N ILE A 24 2.76 5.99 11.94
CA ILE A 24 2.57 7.45 11.83
C ILE A 24 1.08 7.79 12.04
N LYS A 25 0.66 7.88 13.31
CA LYS A 25 -0.76 8.06 13.68
C LYS A 25 -1.45 9.27 13.04
N SER A 26 -0.72 10.38 12.82
CA SER A 26 -1.28 11.58 12.16
C SER A 26 -1.68 11.36 10.70
N HIS A 27 -1.21 10.27 10.08
CA HIS A 27 -1.52 9.91 8.71
C HIS A 27 -2.48 8.72 8.62
N HIS A 28 -3.04 8.24 9.74
CA HIS A 28 -4.10 7.23 9.71
C HIS A 28 -5.28 7.71 8.88
N GLY A 29 -5.88 6.82 8.10
CA GLY A 29 -7.00 7.16 7.22
C GLY A 29 -6.88 6.57 5.82
N LEU A 30 -7.60 7.17 4.89
CA LEU A 30 -7.79 6.67 3.53
C LEU A 30 -6.74 7.23 2.56
N TRP A 31 -6.17 6.37 1.72
CA TRP A 31 -5.10 6.71 0.78
C TRP A 31 -5.19 5.85 -0.49
N LEU A 32 -4.61 6.33 -1.58
CA LEU A 32 -4.26 5.49 -2.74
C LEU A 32 -2.89 4.84 -2.50
N ALA A 33 -2.81 3.53 -2.71
CA ALA A 33 -1.57 2.78 -2.61
C ALA A 33 -0.86 2.74 -3.97
N LEU A 34 0.25 3.45 -4.12
CA LEU A 34 1.09 3.39 -5.32
C LEU A 34 2.44 2.71 -5.01
N PRO A 35 3.13 2.11 -5.99
CA PRO A 35 4.49 1.61 -5.80
C PRO A 35 5.41 2.74 -5.30
N CYS A 36 6.18 2.48 -4.25
CA CYS A 36 7.18 3.44 -3.80
C CYS A 36 8.34 3.49 -4.81
N GLN A 37 8.49 4.63 -5.48
CA GLN A 37 9.52 4.84 -6.51
C GLN A 37 10.84 5.41 -5.98
N CYS A 38 11.08 5.37 -4.67
CA CYS A 38 12.38 5.81 -4.16
C CYS A 38 13.47 4.83 -4.62
N ARG A 39 14.72 5.28 -4.64
CA ARG A 39 15.87 4.50 -5.12
C ARG A 39 15.99 3.13 -4.43
N GLU A 40 15.74 3.08 -3.13
CA GLU A 40 15.88 1.85 -2.33
C GLU A 40 14.78 0.83 -2.66
N CYS A 41 13.52 1.29 -2.77
CA CYS A 41 12.40 0.43 -3.11
C CYS A 41 12.46 -0.04 -4.56
N ALA A 42 12.84 0.85 -5.49
CA ALA A 42 13.05 0.48 -6.89
C ALA A 42 14.18 -0.56 -7.06
N LEU A 43 15.28 -0.41 -6.32
CA LEU A 43 16.37 -1.39 -6.35
C LEU A 43 15.95 -2.73 -5.73
N ALA A 44 15.22 -2.71 -4.61
CA ALA A 44 14.71 -3.93 -3.98
C ALA A 44 13.76 -4.70 -4.90
N ASP A 45 12.90 -3.99 -5.62
CA ASP A 45 11.99 -4.56 -6.63
C ASP A 45 12.76 -5.18 -7.81
N GLN A 46 13.77 -4.48 -8.34
CA GLN A 46 14.66 -5.00 -9.39
C GLN A 46 15.41 -6.27 -8.97
N LEU A 47 15.73 -6.39 -7.68
CA LEU A 47 16.38 -7.57 -7.10
C LEU A 47 15.39 -8.69 -6.73
N GLY A 48 14.09 -8.50 -6.95
CA GLY A 48 13.05 -9.48 -6.62
C GLY A 48 12.85 -9.69 -5.11
N LEU A 49 13.26 -8.72 -4.29
CA LEU A 49 13.08 -8.81 -2.84
C LEU A 49 11.62 -8.54 -2.49
N PRO A 50 10.97 -9.36 -1.62
CA PRO A 50 9.54 -9.27 -1.32
C PRO A 50 9.15 -8.03 -0.48
N ALA A 51 9.99 -7.00 -0.42
CA ALA A 51 9.79 -5.78 0.32
C ALA A 51 9.04 -4.72 -0.50
N ALA A 52 7.97 -5.11 -1.21
CA ALA A 52 7.12 -4.15 -1.93
C ALA A 52 6.54 -3.15 -0.92
N ARG A 53 6.92 -1.89 -1.05
CA ARG A 53 6.42 -0.80 -0.20
C ARG A 53 5.60 0.16 -1.04
N PHE A 54 4.62 0.76 -0.39
CA PHE A 54 3.70 1.69 -1.01
C PHE A 54 4.08 3.14 -0.66
N ALA A 55 3.94 4.01 -1.63
CA ALA A 55 3.71 5.43 -1.39
C ALA A 55 2.21 5.63 -1.25
N LEU A 56 1.80 6.24 -0.14
CA LEU A 56 0.40 6.56 0.10
C LEU A 56 0.14 7.98 -0.38
N VAL A 57 -0.75 8.09 -1.36
CA VAL A 57 -1.08 9.36 -2.00
C VAL A 57 -2.51 9.71 -1.66
N ASP A 58 -2.72 10.97 -1.28
CA ASP A 58 -4.05 11.51 -1.09
C ASP A 58 -4.77 11.56 -2.44
N PRO A 59 -5.93 10.89 -2.60
CA PRO A 59 -6.70 10.96 -3.84
C PRO A 59 -7.03 12.38 -4.29
N TRP A 60 -7.13 13.33 -3.36
CA TRP A 60 -7.48 14.73 -3.61
C TRP A 60 -6.27 15.66 -3.67
N GLY A 61 -5.06 15.14 -3.42
CA GLY A 61 -3.81 15.91 -3.51
C GLY A 61 -3.63 17.00 -2.44
N GLU A 62 -4.38 16.96 -1.34
CA GLU A 62 -4.35 17.97 -0.28
C GLU A 62 -3.17 17.75 0.68
N ARG A 63 -2.71 16.50 0.81
CA ARG A 63 -1.61 16.14 1.73
C ARG A 63 -0.64 15.14 1.12
N SER A 64 0.63 15.25 1.52
CA SER A 64 1.62 14.21 1.27
C SER A 64 1.46 13.08 2.29
N GLY A 65 1.35 11.84 1.81
CA GLY A 65 1.19 10.67 2.68
C GLY A 65 2.51 9.98 3.01
N PRO A 66 2.46 8.93 3.84
CA PRO A 66 3.62 8.13 4.16
C PRO A 66 4.25 7.50 2.92
N HIS A 67 5.57 7.63 2.80
CA HIS A 67 6.37 6.82 1.89
C HIS A 67 6.81 5.54 2.59
N HIS A 68 7.07 4.49 1.81
CA HIS A 68 7.54 3.20 2.31
C HIS A 68 6.56 2.48 3.26
N ALA A 69 5.25 2.71 3.10
CA ALA A 69 4.24 1.97 3.84
C ALA A 69 4.36 0.48 3.51
N ARG A 70 4.46 -0.35 4.55
CA ARG A 70 4.51 -1.81 4.38
C ARG A 70 3.10 -2.35 4.22
N ARG A 71 2.98 -3.51 3.60
CA ARG A 71 1.68 -4.19 3.40
C ARG A 71 0.96 -4.42 4.72
N GLU A 72 1.67 -4.71 5.80
CA GLU A 72 1.08 -4.96 7.13
C GLU A 72 0.52 -3.70 7.79
N SER A 73 0.88 -2.51 7.27
CA SER A 73 0.43 -1.21 7.79
C SER A 73 -0.77 -0.64 7.03
N ILE A 74 -1.29 -1.38 6.05
CA ILE A 74 -2.40 -0.96 5.21
C ILE A 74 -3.38 -2.11 5.01
N THR A 75 -4.65 -1.76 4.80
CA THR A 75 -5.69 -2.73 4.47
C THR A 75 -6.51 -2.19 3.30
N ARG A 76 -6.84 -3.03 2.33
CA ARG A 76 -7.68 -2.62 1.19
C ARG A 76 -9.03 -2.12 1.70
N SER A 77 -9.44 -0.95 1.23
CA SER A 77 -10.74 -0.39 1.59
C SER A 77 -11.83 -1.10 0.79
N ALA A 78 -12.84 -1.63 1.48
CA ALA A 78 -14.03 -2.22 0.85
C ALA A 78 -15.02 -1.17 0.33
N ALA A 79 -14.72 0.12 0.45
CA ALA A 79 -15.60 1.21 0.01
C ALA A 79 -15.75 1.32 -1.52
N CYS A 80 -14.99 0.53 -2.30
CA CYS A 80 -15.11 0.40 -3.75
C CYS A 80 -15.61 -1.02 -4.11
N GLY A 81 -16.81 -1.37 -3.65
CA GLY A 81 -17.51 -2.62 -3.96
C GLY A 81 -18.94 -2.34 -4.39
#